data_AF-A0A7S2P408-F1
#
_entry.id   AF-A0A7S2P408-F1
#
_cell.length_a   1.000
_cell.length_b   1.000
_cell.length_c   1.000
_cell.angle_alpha   90.00
_cell.angle_beta   90.00
_cell.angle_gamma   90.00
#
_symmetry.space_group_name_H-M   'P 1'
#
loop_
_entity.id
_entity.type
_entity.pdbx_description
1 polymer ?
#
loop_
_entity_poly.entity_id
_entity_poly.type
_entity_poly.pdbx_seq_one_letter_code
_entity_poly.pdbx_strand_id
1 'polypeptide(L)'
;MLLLDNISRHPIQSQKNIYSGQKKEIPRILTGIGDLYVSIEKYSYGVDAYTRAIPFREAQLEESKTNANETEKLRQHRLLCEANVLVAETLLRCNPDEDVVVQHNENDNEDKTLLVSATERIDFARGYYDKARSDLQDAVFLMGKIASDAVGASARTCSIGFGKEKEDICFLATILMGVGNTLADLDETAKVEDRDAKKSRKK
;
A
#
# COMPACT_ATOMS: atom_id res chain seq x y z
N MET A 1 17.86 38.06 36.40
CA MET A 1 16.90 37.78 37.49
C MET A 1 15.51 38.03 36.93
N LEU A 2 14.58 37.11 36.69
CA LEU A 2 14.49 35.65 36.71
C LEU A 2 13.22 35.35 35.88
N LEU A 3 13.33 34.88 34.64
CA LEU A 3 12.19 34.40 33.86
C LEU A 3 12.56 33.20 32.95
N LEU A 4 13.66 32.50 33.26
CA LEU A 4 14.08 31.31 32.51
C LEU A 4 14.31 30.05 33.37
N ASP A 5 14.02 30.10 34.67
CA ASP A 5 14.33 28.98 35.57
C ASP A 5 13.16 28.01 35.86
N ASN A 6 12.02 28.15 35.18
CA ASN A 6 10.83 27.33 35.49
C ASN A 6 10.44 26.27 34.45
N ILE A 7 11.28 25.98 33.46
CA ILE A 7 11.03 24.89 32.49
C ILE A 7 11.71 23.57 32.93
N SER A 8 12.44 23.55 34.04
CA SER A 8 13.25 22.40 34.49
C SER A 8 12.60 21.55 35.61
N ARG A 9 11.26 21.37 35.62
CA ARG A 9 10.59 20.57 36.69
C ARG A 9 9.37 19.74 36.25
N HIS A 10 9.33 19.23 35.03
CA HIS A 10 8.45 18.10 34.72
C HIS A 10 9.28 16.88 34.29
N PRO A 11 9.13 15.72 34.98
CA PRO A 11 9.91 14.54 34.68
C PRO A 11 9.55 14.01 33.28
N ILE A 12 10.59 13.64 32.53
CA ILE A 12 10.59 13.11 31.16
C ILE A 12 10.02 11.67 31.14
N GLN A 13 8.86 11.45 31.76
CA GLN A 13 8.16 10.17 31.77
C GLN A 13 6.87 10.19 30.93
N SER A 14 6.41 11.35 30.46
CA SER A 14 5.25 11.44 29.56
C SER A 14 5.57 11.28 28.07
N GLN A 15 6.85 11.34 27.66
CA GLN A 15 7.21 11.29 26.23
C GLN A 15 7.19 9.89 25.61
N LYS A 16 7.22 8.81 26.41
CA LYS A 16 7.12 7.43 25.87
C LYS A 16 5.77 7.15 25.21
N ASN A 17 4.74 7.95 25.47
CA ASN A 17 3.40 7.77 24.92
C ASN A 17 3.08 8.66 23.70
N ILE A 18 4.01 9.53 23.29
CA ILE A 18 3.84 10.41 22.12
C ILE A 18 4.17 9.66 20.82
N TYR A 19 5.14 8.73 20.87
CA TYR A 19 5.62 7.98 19.71
C TYR A 19 4.80 6.73 19.37
N SER A 20 3.96 6.23 20.29
CA SER A 20 3.10 5.06 20.05
C SER A 20 1.94 5.39 19.10
N GLY A 21 1.37 6.59 19.19
CA GLY A 21 0.33 7.09 18.27
C GLY A 21 0.87 7.43 16.88
N GLN A 22 2.13 7.88 16.78
CA GLN A 22 2.76 8.23 15.51
C GLN A 22 2.92 7.04 14.56
N LYS A 23 3.15 5.83 15.10
CA LYS A 23 3.24 4.61 14.28
C LYS A 23 1.98 4.34 13.45
N LYS A 24 0.80 4.74 13.95
CA LYS A 24 -0.48 4.56 13.24
C LYS A 24 -0.71 5.58 12.13
N GLU A 25 -0.23 6.81 12.34
CA GLU A 25 -0.44 7.90 11.38
C GLU A 25 0.60 7.91 10.25
N ILE A 26 1.84 7.45 10.49
CA ILE A 26 2.90 7.44 9.45
C ILE A 26 2.44 6.78 8.14
N PRO A 27 1.95 5.52 8.11
CA PRO A 27 1.57 4.91 6.84
C PRO A 27 0.36 5.59 6.21
N ARG A 28 -0.54 6.21 7.00
CA ARG A 28 -1.65 7.00 6.44
C ARG A 28 -1.15 8.26 5.75
N ILE A 29 -0.20 8.96 6.37
CA ILE A 29 0.42 10.16 5.80
C ILE A 29 1.17 9.78 4.52
N LEU A 30 1.92 8.68 4.53
CA LEU A 30 2.64 8.19 3.34
C LEU A 30 1.69 7.82 2.20
N THR A 31 0.58 7.12 2.48
CA THR A 31 -0.45 6.88 1.45
C THR A 31 -0.99 8.20 0.91
N GLY A 32 -1.35 9.17 1.75
CA GLY A 32 -1.85 10.47 1.29
C GLY A 32 -0.83 11.28 0.49
N ILE A 33 0.47 11.18 0.82
CA ILE A 33 1.55 11.76 0.01
C ILE A 33 1.61 11.09 -1.37
N GLY A 34 1.48 9.76 -1.41
CA GLY A 34 1.39 9.02 -2.65
C GLY A 34 0.21 9.47 -3.51
N ASP A 35 -0.98 9.60 -2.92
CA ASP A 35 -2.19 10.06 -3.62
C ASP A 35 -1.98 11.44 -4.25
N LEU A 36 -1.35 12.36 -3.50
CA LEU A 36 -1.01 13.70 -4.00
C LEU A 36 -0.05 13.63 -5.19
N TYR A 37 1.01 12.82 -5.12
CA TYR A 37 1.94 12.66 -6.23
C TYR A 37 1.29 12.04 -7.47
N VAL A 38 0.45 11.02 -7.28
CA VAL A 38 -0.31 10.40 -8.36
C VAL A 38 -1.27 11.40 -9.00
N SER A 39 -1.90 12.28 -8.22
CA SER A 39 -2.82 13.31 -8.73
C SER A 39 -2.14 14.37 -9.61
N ILE A 40 -0.83 14.57 -9.45
CA ILE A 40 0.00 15.44 -10.29
C ILE A 40 0.87 14.65 -11.29
N GLU A 41 0.49 13.39 -11.56
CA GLU A 41 1.13 12.48 -12.53
C GLU A 41 2.61 12.18 -12.25
N LYS A 42 3.07 12.41 -11.02
CA LYS A 42 4.40 12.04 -10.54
C LYS A 42 4.40 10.62 -9.99
N TYR A 43 4.18 9.64 -10.86
CA TYR A 43 3.96 8.24 -10.45
C TYR A 43 5.15 7.62 -9.69
N SER A 44 6.40 7.94 -10.05
CA SER A 44 7.59 7.40 -9.35
C SER A 44 7.64 7.80 -7.87
N TYR A 45 7.29 9.06 -7.56
CA TYR A 45 7.17 9.55 -6.19
C TYR A 45 5.99 8.92 -5.44
N GLY A 46 4.91 8.63 -6.16
CA GLY A 46 3.79 7.84 -5.63
C GLY A 46 4.23 6.44 -5.20
N VAL A 47 4.96 5.74 -6.08
CA VAL A 47 5.52 4.40 -5.81
C VAL A 47 6.43 4.42 -4.57
N ASP A 48 7.35 5.39 -4.44
CA ASP A 48 8.20 5.54 -3.24
C ASP A 48 7.36 5.68 -1.97
N ALA A 49 6.40 6.61 -1.98
CA ALA A 49 5.58 6.90 -0.82
C ALA A 49 4.77 5.66 -0.37
N TYR A 50 4.12 4.95 -1.30
CA TYR A 50 3.37 3.74 -0.98
C TYR A 50 4.29 2.61 -0.51
N THR A 51 5.43 2.40 -1.16
CA THR A 51 6.39 1.36 -0.78
C THR A 51 6.91 1.59 0.64
N ARG A 52 7.17 2.85 1.01
CA ARG A 52 7.59 3.22 2.37
C ARG A 52 6.50 3.02 3.41
N ALA A 53 5.22 2.99 3.03
CA ALA A 53 4.12 2.73 3.95
C ALA A 53 4.01 1.24 4.35
N ILE A 54 4.44 0.33 3.48
CA ILE A 54 4.24 -1.13 3.63
C ILE A 54 4.88 -1.68 4.92
N PRO A 55 6.15 -1.42 5.26
CA PRO A 55 6.75 -1.97 6.48
C PRO A 55 6.00 -1.57 7.76
N PHE A 56 5.40 -0.37 7.78
CA PHE A 56 4.59 0.08 8.90
C PHE A 56 3.24 -0.66 8.95
N ARG A 57 2.63 -0.96 7.80
CA ARG A 57 1.39 -1.75 7.71
C ARG A 57 1.62 -3.20 8.11
N GLU A 58 2.72 -3.82 7.66
CA GLU A 58 3.12 -5.16 8.08
C GLU A 58 3.32 -5.22 9.59
N ALA A 59 4.04 -4.26 10.17
CA ALA A 59 4.22 -4.19 11.63
C ALA A 59 2.89 -4.02 12.38
N GLN A 60 1.98 -3.18 11.89
CA GLN A 60 0.64 -3.02 12.48
C GLN A 60 -0.19 -4.29 12.41
N LEU A 61 -0.10 -5.03 11.30
CA LEU A 61 -0.77 -6.31 11.13
C LEU A 61 -0.24 -7.34 12.12
N GLU A 62 1.07 -7.49 12.27
CA GLU A 62 1.67 -8.40 13.25
C GLU A 62 1.30 -8.03 14.69
N GLU A 63 1.32 -6.75 15.05
CA GLU A 63 0.87 -6.26 16.36
C GLU A 63 -0.62 -6.59 16.60
N SER A 64 -1.46 -6.54 15.55
CA SER A 64 -2.89 -6.82 15.65
C SER A 64 -3.21 -8.30 15.86
N LYS A 65 -2.37 -9.23 15.39
CA LYS A 65 -2.59 -10.68 15.56
C LYS A 65 -2.70 -11.09 17.02
N THR A 66 -1.94 -10.44 17.91
CA THR A 66 -1.88 -10.74 19.33
C THR A 66 -2.88 -9.94 20.17
N ASN A 67 -3.12 -8.68 19.82
CA ASN A 67 -3.74 -7.72 20.75
C ASN A 67 -5.04 -7.07 20.24
N ALA A 68 -5.43 -7.30 18.98
CA ALA A 68 -6.57 -6.62 18.38
C ALA A 68 -7.84 -7.49 18.32
N ASN A 69 -9.00 -6.83 18.27
CA ASN A 69 -10.25 -7.51 17.94
C ASN A 69 -10.29 -7.87 16.44
N GLU A 70 -11.20 -8.76 16.05
CA GLU A 70 -11.26 -9.25 14.66
C GLU A 70 -11.54 -8.14 13.63
N THR A 71 -12.32 -7.10 13.97
CA THR A 71 -12.57 -5.95 13.07
C THR A 71 -11.31 -5.12 12.83
N GLU A 72 -10.49 -4.90 13.86
CA GLU A 72 -9.24 -4.18 13.70
C GLU A 72 -8.22 -5.03 12.92
N LYS A 73 -8.17 -6.35 13.15
CA LYS A 73 -7.37 -7.26 12.30
C LYS A 73 -7.80 -7.19 10.83
N LEU A 74 -9.11 -7.17 10.57
CA LEU A 74 -9.67 -7.02 9.22
C LEU A 74 -9.20 -5.72 8.58
N ARG A 75 -9.28 -4.62 9.33
CA ARG A 75 -8.81 -3.32 8.89
C ARG A 75 -7.31 -3.33 8.56
N GLN A 76 -6.48 -3.99 9.37
CA GLN A 76 -5.04 -4.07 9.11
C GLN A 76 -4.73 -4.88 7.85
N HIS A 77 -5.39 -6.02 7.64
CA HIS A 77 -5.29 -6.77 6.38
C HIS A 77 -5.70 -5.92 5.18
N ARG A 78 -6.83 -5.21 5.29
CA ARG A 78 -7.31 -4.32 4.23
C ARG A 78 -6.30 -3.22 3.90
N LEU A 79 -5.75 -2.55 4.91
CA LEU A 79 -4.80 -1.45 4.72
C LEU A 79 -3.46 -1.90 4.13
N LEU A 80 -3.02 -3.13 4.42
CA LEU A 80 -1.83 -3.71 3.78
C LEU A 80 -2.11 -4.04 2.31
N CYS A 81 -3.27 -4.67 2.03
CA CYS A 81 -3.73 -4.93 0.67
C CYS A 81 -3.81 -3.63 -0.15
N GLU A 82 -4.36 -2.56 0.43
CA GLU A 82 -4.45 -1.23 -0.19
C GLU A 82 -3.06 -0.69 -0.59
N ALA A 83 -2.08 -0.75 0.33
CA ALA A 83 -0.74 -0.28 0.01
C ALA A 83 -0.10 -1.09 -1.13
N ASN A 84 -0.22 -2.43 -1.10
CA ASN A 84 0.31 -3.29 -2.16
C ASN A 84 -0.36 -3.03 -3.52
N VAL A 85 -1.69 -2.88 -3.56
CA VAL A 85 -2.39 -2.63 -4.84
C VAL A 85 -2.06 -1.25 -5.41
N LEU A 86 -1.91 -0.23 -4.57
CA LEU A 86 -1.53 1.11 -5.00
C LEU A 86 -0.11 1.15 -5.59
N VAL A 87 0.84 0.39 -5.01
CA VAL A 87 2.18 0.24 -5.62
C VAL A 87 2.07 -0.39 -7.00
N ALA A 88 1.37 -1.53 -7.11
CA ALA A 88 1.21 -2.24 -8.38
C ALA A 88 0.55 -1.36 -9.45
N GLU A 89 -0.57 -0.71 -9.12
CA GLU A 89 -1.29 0.18 -10.02
C GLU A 89 -0.42 1.35 -10.47
N THR A 90 0.29 1.99 -9.55
CA THR A 90 1.08 3.18 -9.84
C THR A 90 2.29 2.84 -10.71
N LEU A 91 2.94 1.68 -10.47
CA LEU A 91 4.02 1.19 -11.32
C LEU A 91 3.58 0.99 -12.77
N LEU A 92 2.36 0.48 -12.99
CA LEU A 92 1.82 0.27 -14.34
C LEU A 92 1.49 1.59 -15.05
N ARG A 93 1.27 2.68 -14.31
CA ARG A 93 1.05 4.03 -14.86
C ARG A 93 2.35 4.78 -15.18
N CYS A 94 3.50 4.34 -14.67
CA CYS A 94 4.79 4.90 -15.08
C CYS A 94 5.03 4.73 -16.59
N ASN A 95 5.94 5.51 -17.15
CA ASN A 95 6.36 5.37 -18.55
C ASN A 95 7.04 4.00 -18.75
N PRO A 96 6.65 3.20 -19.77
CA PRO A 96 7.26 1.90 -20.03
C PRO A 96 8.74 1.92 -20.40
N ASP A 97 9.22 3.02 -20.99
CA ASP A 97 10.57 3.12 -21.54
C ASP A 97 11.56 3.81 -20.59
N GLU A 98 11.13 4.17 -19.37
CA GLU A 98 11.92 4.93 -18.41
C GLU A 98 12.03 4.22 -17.06
N ASP A 99 13.20 4.35 -16.45
CA ASP A 99 13.42 3.88 -15.09
C ASP A 99 12.57 4.66 -14.08
N VAL A 100 12.05 3.97 -13.08
CA VAL A 100 11.29 4.59 -12.00
C VAL A 100 12.28 5.11 -10.97
N VAL A 101 12.56 6.41 -11.04
CA VAL A 101 13.52 7.11 -10.17
C VAL A 101 12.84 8.20 -9.35
N VAL A 102 13.37 8.45 -8.16
CA VAL A 102 12.96 9.54 -7.28
C VAL A 102 14.16 10.42 -6.96
N GLN A 103 13.99 11.73 -7.09
CA GLN A 103 14.99 12.73 -6.73
C GLN A 103 14.53 13.44 -5.45
N HIS A 104 15.32 13.35 -4.38
CA HIS A 104 14.96 13.92 -3.07
C HIS A 104 15.37 15.40 -2.92
N ASN A 105 16.32 15.87 -3.72
CA ASN A 105 16.74 17.27 -3.79
C ASN A 105 16.71 17.79 -5.22
N GLU A 106 15.87 18.80 -5.49
CA GLU A 106 15.73 19.40 -6.84
C GLU A 106 17.04 20.05 -7.36
N ASN A 107 17.91 20.45 -6.44
CA ASN A 107 19.17 21.13 -6.76
C ASN A 107 20.37 20.18 -6.93
N ASP A 108 20.20 18.88 -6.62
CA ASP A 108 21.28 17.91 -6.70
C ASP A 108 20.89 16.76 -7.63
N ASN A 109 21.49 16.74 -8.82
CA ASN A 109 21.25 15.71 -9.82
C ASN A 109 21.89 14.37 -9.44
N GLU A 110 22.75 14.32 -8.42
CA GLU A 110 23.41 13.10 -7.95
C GLU A 110 22.54 12.33 -6.94
N ASP A 111 21.54 12.97 -6.32
CA ASP A 111 20.64 12.37 -5.32
C ASP A 111 19.40 11.72 -5.96
N LYS A 112 19.64 10.90 -6.99
CA LYS A 112 18.61 10.10 -7.67
C LYS A 112 18.62 8.68 -7.11
N THR A 113 17.51 8.28 -6.51
CA THR A 113 17.30 6.91 -6.06
C THR A 113 16.54 6.13 -7.13
N LEU A 114 17.17 5.09 -7.67
CA LEU A 114 16.50 4.14 -8.56
C LEU A 114 15.62 3.19 -7.73
N LEU A 115 14.32 3.18 -8.01
CA LEU A 115 13.37 2.27 -7.37
C LEU A 115 13.26 0.95 -8.14
N VAL A 116 13.07 1.03 -9.45
CA VAL A 116 12.99 -0.13 -10.34
C VAL A 116 13.37 0.28 -11.77
N SER A 117 14.07 -0.62 -12.47
CA SER A 117 14.42 -0.41 -13.88
C SER A 117 13.21 -0.54 -14.79
N ALA A 118 13.23 0.10 -15.95
CA ALA A 118 12.17 0.01 -16.96
C ALA A 118 11.84 -1.46 -17.32
N THR A 119 12.88 -2.29 -17.44
CA THR A 119 12.78 -3.71 -17.81
C THR A 119 12.16 -4.58 -16.72
N GLU A 120 12.36 -4.25 -15.45
CA GLU A 120 11.85 -5.04 -14.31
C GLU A 120 10.51 -4.52 -13.79
N ARG A 121 10.06 -3.36 -14.25
CA ARG A 121 8.88 -2.66 -13.76
C ARG A 121 7.62 -3.54 -13.73
N ILE A 122 7.38 -4.30 -14.79
CA ILE A 122 6.20 -5.17 -14.90
C ILE A 122 6.29 -6.35 -13.91
N ASP A 123 7.47 -6.95 -13.76
CA ASP A 123 7.69 -8.03 -12.81
C ASP A 123 7.56 -7.53 -11.36
N PHE A 124 8.03 -6.31 -11.10
CA PHE A 124 7.88 -5.66 -9.81
C PHE A 124 6.40 -5.37 -9.49
N ALA A 125 5.65 -4.84 -10.46
CA ALA A 125 4.21 -4.63 -10.33
C ALA A 125 3.45 -5.95 -10.09
N ARG A 126 3.82 -7.03 -10.78
CA ARG A 126 3.28 -8.38 -10.55
C ARG A 126 3.52 -8.87 -9.13
N GLY A 127 4.73 -8.68 -8.61
CA GLY A 127 5.07 -9.05 -7.23
C GLY A 127 4.16 -8.37 -6.20
N TYR A 128 3.87 -7.08 -6.39
CA TYR A 128 2.93 -6.35 -5.52
C TYR A 128 1.47 -6.75 -5.76
N TYR A 129 1.08 -7.01 -7.00
CA TYR A 129 -0.25 -7.53 -7.33
C TYR A 129 -0.51 -8.88 -6.65
N ASP A 130 0.44 -9.80 -6.67
CA ASP A 130 0.32 -11.12 -6.04
C ASP A 130 0.23 -11.01 -4.51
N LYS A 131 1.03 -10.11 -3.91
CA LYS A 131 0.90 -9.78 -2.47
C LYS A 131 -0.47 -9.22 -2.14
N ALA A 132 -0.94 -8.22 -2.88
CA ALA A 132 -2.26 -7.62 -2.69
C ALA A 132 -3.39 -8.66 -2.84
N ARG A 133 -3.26 -9.59 -3.80
CA ARG A 133 -4.20 -10.69 -3.98
C ARG A 133 -4.23 -11.63 -2.78
N SER A 134 -3.06 -11.98 -2.23
CA SER A 134 -2.97 -12.79 -1.00
C SER A 134 -3.62 -12.06 0.18
N ASP A 135 -3.29 -10.79 0.40
CA ASP A 135 -3.83 -9.98 1.49
C ASP A 135 -5.36 -9.80 1.37
N LEU A 136 -5.87 -9.64 0.15
CA LEU A 136 -7.30 -9.55 -0.12
C LEU A 136 -8.02 -10.87 0.22
N GLN A 137 -7.42 -12.02 -0.09
CA GLN A 137 -7.98 -13.32 0.27
C GLN A 137 -8.11 -13.48 1.78
N ASP A 138 -7.08 -13.10 2.53
CA ASP A 138 -7.10 -13.11 4.00
C ASP A 138 -8.16 -12.15 4.56
N ALA A 139 -8.27 -10.94 4.00
CA ALA A 139 -9.29 -9.97 4.39
C ALA A 139 -10.71 -10.49 4.13
N VAL A 140 -10.97 -11.08 2.96
CA VAL A 140 -12.28 -11.65 2.61
C VAL A 140 -12.62 -12.85 3.50
N PHE A 141 -11.65 -13.71 3.79
CA PHE A 141 -11.83 -14.82 4.73
C PHE A 141 -12.24 -14.32 6.11
N LEU A 142 -11.49 -13.34 6.66
CA LEU A 142 -11.77 -12.77 7.97
C LEU A 142 -13.11 -12.04 8.00
N MET A 143 -13.47 -11.34 6.92
CA MET A 143 -14.79 -10.72 6.76
C MET A 143 -15.91 -11.76 6.82
N GLY A 144 -15.76 -12.91 6.14
CA GLY A 144 -16.72 -14.00 6.18
C GLY A 144 -16.86 -14.63 7.57
N LYS A 145 -15.74 -14.82 8.27
CA LYS A 145 -15.71 -15.31 9.66
C LYS A 145 -16.46 -14.37 10.61
N ILE A 146 -16.15 -13.06 10.56
CA ILE A 146 -16.83 -12.05 11.39
C ILE A 146 -18.32 -12.01 11.10
N ALA A 147 -18.72 -12.10 9.82
CA ALA A 147 -20.12 -12.13 9.42
C ALA A 147 -20.85 -13.36 9.98
N SER A 148 -20.23 -14.55 9.92
CA SER A 148 -20.80 -15.79 10.46
C SER A 148 -20.98 -15.71 11.98
N ASP A 149 -19.97 -15.21 12.71
CA ASP A 149 -20.03 -15.07 14.17
C ASP A 149 -21.14 -14.10 14.61
N ALA A 150 -21.41 -13.06 13.80
CA ALA A 150 -22.47 -12.09 14.05
C ALA A 150 -23.90 -12.61 13.81
N VAL A 151 -24.07 -13.72 13.09
CA VAL A 151 -25.38 -14.38 12.91
C VAL A 151 -25.76 -15.21 14.15
N GLY A 152 -24.78 -15.67 14.93
CA GLY A 152 -24.98 -16.48 16.14
C GLY A 152 -25.07 -15.69 17.46
N ALA A 153 -24.46 -14.50 17.52
CA ALA A 153 -24.54 -13.59 18.67
C ALA A 153 -25.41 -12.38 18.34
N SER A 154 -26.23 -11.90 19.29
CA SER A 154 -27.13 -10.76 19.13
C SER A 154 -26.53 -9.65 18.25
N ALA A 155 -27.14 -9.41 17.09
CA ALA A 155 -26.69 -8.57 15.97
C ALA A 155 -26.30 -7.11 16.32
N ARG A 156 -26.43 -6.71 17.58
CA ARG A 156 -26.13 -5.38 18.10
C ARG A 156 -24.65 -5.08 18.31
N THR A 157 -23.77 -6.10 18.31
CA THR A 157 -22.32 -5.92 18.50
C THR A 157 -21.52 -5.93 17.19
N CYS A 158 -22.17 -6.17 16.05
CA CYS A 158 -21.54 -6.02 14.74
C CYS A 158 -21.37 -4.51 14.46
N SER A 159 -20.24 -4.01 14.91
CA SER A 159 -19.95 -2.59 15.05
C SER A 159 -20.10 -1.81 13.72
N ILE A 160 -20.39 -0.51 13.84
CA ILE A 160 -20.40 0.48 12.75
C ILE A 160 -19.12 0.41 11.89
N GLY A 161 -18.00 -0.09 12.44
CA GLY A 161 -16.75 -0.30 11.70
C GLY A 161 -16.79 -1.45 10.68
N PHE A 162 -17.50 -2.55 10.95
CA PHE A 162 -17.49 -3.73 10.08
C PHE A 162 -18.14 -3.46 8.71
N GLY A 163 -19.25 -2.71 8.69
CA GLY A 163 -19.93 -2.36 7.44
C GLY A 163 -19.04 -1.54 6.50
N LYS A 164 -18.32 -0.55 7.06
CA LYS A 164 -17.37 0.25 6.29
C LYS A 164 -16.21 -0.58 5.75
N GLU A 165 -15.60 -1.43 6.57
CA GLU A 165 -14.48 -2.26 6.11
C GLU A 165 -14.91 -3.22 4.98
N LYS A 166 -16.15 -3.72 5.01
CA LYS A 166 -16.71 -4.53 3.91
C LYS A 166 -16.79 -3.75 2.60
N GLU A 167 -17.29 -2.51 2.65
CA GLU A 167 -17.37 -1.64 1.48
C GLU A 167 -15.96 -1.35 0.92
N ASP A 168 -15.03 -1.00 1.80
CA ASP A 168 -13.65 -0.70 1.40
C ASP A 168 -12.94 -1.94 0.80
N ILE A 169 -13.20 -3.16 1.32
CA ILE A 169 -12.68 -4.42 0.74
C ILE A 169 -13.26 -4.68 -0.66
N CYS A 170 -14.55 -4.44 -0.87
CA CYS A 170 -15.16 -4.57 -2.20
C CYS A 170 -14.57 -3.56 -3.20
N PHE A 171 -14.29 -2.34 -2.74
CA PHE A 171 -13.61 -1.34 -3.56
C PHE A 171 -12.20 -1.78 -3.94
N LEU A 172 -11.41 -2.29 -2.98
CA LEU A 172 -10.07 -2.82 -3.25
C LEU A 172 -10.07 -3.97 -4.25
N ALA A 173 -11.06 -4.88 -4.17
CA ALA A 173 -11.22 -5.94 -5.14
C ALA A 173 -11.40 -5.40 -6.58
N THR A 174 -12.07 -4.26 -6.73
CA THR A 174 -12.28 -3.59 -8.02
C THR A 174 -10.99 -3.00 -8.57
N ILE A 175 -10.19 -2.33 -7.71
CA ILE A 175 -8.87 -1.81 -8.11
C ILE A 175 -7.95 -2.97 -8.51
N LEU A 176 -7.89 -4.03 -7.69
CA LEU A 176 -7.04 -5.19 -7.95
C LEU A 176 -7.40 -5.88 -9.27
N MET A 177 -8.68 -5.98 -9.59
CA MET A 177 -9.14 -6.47 -10.90
C MET A 177 -8.64 -5.58 -12.05
N GLY A 178 -8.67 -4.26 -11.89
CA GLY A 178 -8.13 -3.31 -12.87
C GLY A 178 -6.62 -3.50 -13.12
N VAL A 179 -5.85 -3.71 -12.05
CA VAL A 179 -4.42 -4.06 -12.13
C VAL A 179 -4.23 -5.38 -12.86
N GLY A 180 -5.01 -6.41 -12.52
CA GLY A 180 -4.96 -7.73 -13.14
C GLY A 180 -5.26 -7.70 -14.64
N ASN A 181 -6.25 -6.92 -15.06
CA ASN A 181 -6.58 -6.73 -16.48
C ASN A 181 -5.42 -6.06 -17.23
N THR A 182 -4.87 -4.97 -16.68
CA THR A 182 -3.70 -4.28 -17.28
C THR A 182 -2.52 -5.23 -17.46
N LEU A 183 -2.24 -6.08 -16.46
CA LEU A 183 -1.16 -7.07 -16.55
C LEU A 183 -1.43 -8.14 -17.61
N ALA A 184 -2.68 -8.58 -17.76
CA ALA A 184 -3.08 -9.54 -18.77
C ALA A 184 -2.94 -8.96 -20.19
N ASP A 185 -3.35 -7.71 -20.39
CA ASP A 185 -3.22 -7.01 -21.67
C ASP A 185 -1.73 -6.89 -22.08
N LEU A 186 -0.87 -6.54 -21.12
CA LEU A 186 0.58 -6.45 -21.35
C LEU A 186 1.22 -7.82 -21.69
N ASP A 187 0.71 -8.92 -21.13
CA ASP A 187 1.14 -10.27 -21.51
C ASP A 187 0.75 -10.63 -22.94
N GLU A 188 -0.42 -10.17 -23.38
CA GLU A 188 -0.89 -10.40 -24.74
C GLU A 188 -0.06 -9.61 -25.74
N THR A 189 0.22 -8.33 -25.47
CA THR A 189 1.08 -7.51 -26.34
C THR A 189 2.49 -8.08 -26.46
N ALA A 190 3.11 -8.48 -25.35
CA ALA A 190 4.45 -9.08 -25.36
C ALA A 190 4.50 -10.38 -26.18
N LYS A 191 3.45 -11.21 -26.13
CA LYS A 191 3.36 -12.44 -26.94
C LYS A 191 3.22 -12.16 -28.43
N VAL A 192 2.54 -11.08 -28.82
CA VAL A 192 2.40 -10.69 -30.23
C VAL A 192 3.73 -10.21 -30.79
N GLU A 193 4.44 -9.35 -30.05
CA GLU A 193 5.75 -8.83 -30.45
C GLU A 193 6.80 -9.93 -30.65
N ASP A 194 6.87 -10.90 -29.73
CA ASP A 194 7.80 -12.03 -29.86
C ASP A 194 7.49 -12.92 -31.07
N ARG A 195 6.20 -13.10 -31.41
CA ARG A 195 5.79 -13.84 -32.62
C ARG A 195 6.21 -13.13 -33.89
N ASP A 196 6.10 -11.81 -33.95
CA ASP A 196 6.45 -11.04 -35.14
C ASP A 196 7.97 -10.87 -35.31
N ALA A 197 8.72 -10.71 -34.21
CA ALA A 197 10.18 -10.76 -34.21
C ALA A 197 10.72 -12.11 -34.72
N LYS A 198 10.05 -13.22 -34.40
CA LYS A 198 10.41 -14.56 -34.90
C LYS A 198 10.09 -14.76 -36.39
N LYS A 199 9.10 -14.05 -36.94
CA LYS A 199 8.79 -14.10 -38.38
C LYS A 199 9.78 -13.29 -39.21
N SER A 200 10.25 -12.14 -38.72
CA SER A 200 11.20 -11.29 -39.44
C SER A 200 12.61 -11.90 -39.53
N ARG A 201 13.04 -12.65 -38.51
CA ARG A 201 14.34 -13.37 -38.52
C ARG A 201 14.40 -14.60 -39.44
N LYS A 202 13.26 -15.05 -39.99
CA LYS A 202 13.17 -16.20 -40.92
C LYS A 202 13.06 -15.79 -42.39
N LYS A 203 13.04 -14.50 -42.69
CA LYS A 203 13.14 -13.94 -44.04
C LYS A 203 14.57 -13.48 -44.29
#